data_AF-A0A956U8B1-F1
#
_entry.id   AF-A0A956U8B1-F1
#
_cell.length_a   1.000
_cell.length_b   1.000
_cell.length_c   1.000
_cell.angle_alpha   90.00
_cell.angle_beta   90.00
_cell.angle_gamma   90.00
#
_symmetry.space_group_name_H-M   'P 1'
#
loop_
_entity.id
_entity.type
_entity.pdbx_description
1 polymer ?
#
loop_
_entity_poly.entity_id
_entity_poly.type
_entity_poly.pdbx_seq_one_letter_code
_entity_poly.pdbx_strand_id
1 'polypeptide(L)'
;MPKSRSNFILLLLLLAILSSGTLVPAAQAVAAASQEIPGESFKTLPMVQERSVSTYVPSDVAPDGGLAVTLSYPTMTRYEEGAPVVVLVPGDGKASGLRFTTHAVQAGFVEVKFAFPGGGLKKFHSGGSWDNRGKDCQRALADVLLYAAGKKKDYKNRSIQDIVPRKVNVANLGLVGWHDGFNISIITLCKFHPELKVVKWLASFESPVGALLLPSNLGTTRELNLNQHYKQGSAATGKVLIDYEKMAWLNEGFRNRALRRKQKLNTPQGVLFFDDNENGKFDETVEFPLNYGVMPGVEKQYYAPEITAAMKTNGVFYKWVPKETPEEKKERLKREALEKKPVKTSRAPWSRLTKGGAEKDKKSAEPLPKKVAPKPESDEPKKREKLKVGDEKDDMIVKEVWPDNVAKLKESEAYYQERDGALYIDKLGELYPDLLVTIFGSRIDHYEQQVDHPHIALTYNLFLGSKIKWVRLNPARVYVGFTADMNPENFVNNKIKAPIEASNIKAYLEPEGYITDAMYMRAVISELADRTKHKDFSCPLDGVLENYLNEALIERQLERESQTEKEE
;
A
#
# COMPACT_ATOMS: atom_id res chain seq x y z
N MET A 1 -21.56 -79.97 -37.40
CA MET A 1 -20.38 -79.19 -37.85
C MET A 1 -20.86 -78.05 -38.75
N PRO A 2 -20.26 -76.85 -38.78
CA PRO A 2 -19.55 -76.12 -37.74
C PRO A 2 -20.06 -74.66 -37.55
N LYS A 3 -19.61 -74.04 -36.43
CA LYS A 3 -19.10 -72.66 -36.31
C LYS A 3 -20.02 -71.43 -36.42
N SER A 4 -19.98 -70.70 -35.30
CA SER A 4 -19.67 -69.28 -35.16
C SER A 4 -20.79 -68.27 -35.40
N ARG A 5 -21.17 -67.59 -34.30
CA ARG A 5 -21.09 -66.14 -34.07
C ARG A 5 -22.10 -65.78 -32.98
N SER A 6 -21.70 -65.85 -31.70
CA SER A 6 -22.54 -65.28 -30.63
C SER A 6 -21.80 -64.72 -29.41
N ASN A 7 -20.47 -64.72 -29.35
CA ASN A 7 -19.75 -64.31 -28.13
C ASN A 7 -18.88 -63.05 -28.29
N PHE A 8 -19.04 -62.25 -29.35
CA PHE A 8 -18.25 -61.01 -29.52
C PHE A 8 -19.03 -59.72 -29.32
N ILE A 9 -20.37 -59.77 -29.25
CA ILE A 9 -21.20 -58.56 -29.07
C ILE A 9 -21.53 -58.32 -27.58
N LEU A 10 -21.53 -59.36 -26.75
CA LEU A 10 -21.88 -59.22 -25.33
C LEU A 10 -20.71 -58.72 -24.44
N LEU A 11 -19.46 -58.85 -24.89
CA LEU A 11 -18.29 -58.38 -24.13
C LEU A 11 -17.97 -56.89 -24.39
N LEU A 12 -18.43 -56.31 -25.51
CA LEU A 12 -18.27 -54.87 -25.80
C LEU A 12 -19.34 -54.00 -25.14
N LEU A 13 -20.49 -54.58 -24.75
CA LEU A 13 -21.55 -53.87 -24.03
C LEU A 13 -21.35 -53.83 -22.51
N LEU A 14 -20.54 -54.75 -21.95
CA LEU A 14 -20.22 -54.78 -20.52
C LEU A 14 -18.97 -53.98 -20.14
N LEU A 15 -18.13 -53.58 -21.11
CA LEU A 15 -17.03 -52.62 -20.89
C LEU A 15 -17.43 -51.15 -21.11
N ALA A 16 -18.63 -50.88 -21.64
CA ALA A 16 -19.15 -49.52 -21.82
C ALA A 16 -19.94 -48.98 -20.60
N ILE A 17 -20.19 -49.82 -19.58
CA ILE A 17 -21.00 -49.48 -18.40
C ILE A 17 -20.13 -49.22 -17.14
N LEU A 18 -18.79 -49.31 -17.27
CA LEU A 18 -17.83 -49.00 -16.19
C LEU A 18 -16.98 -47.74 -16.45
N SER A 19 -17.36 -46.92 -17.44
CA SER A 19 -16.75 -45.60 -17.69
C SER A 19 -17.77 -44.45 -17.68
N SER A 20 -19.01 -44.70 -17.25
CA SER A 20 -20.00 -43.68 -16.92
C SER A 20 -19.89 -43.26 -15.44
N GLY A 21 -18.66 -43.02 -14.99
CA GLY A 21 -18.41 -42.13 -13.87
C GLY A 21 -18.89 -40.74 -14.31
N THR A 22 -19.95 -40.28 -13.67
CA THR A 22 -20.62 -39.01 -13.95
C THR A 22 -19.62 -37.87 -14.07
N LEU A 23 -19.31 -37.48 -15.31
CA LEU A 23 -18.88 -36.12 -15.64
C LEU A 23 -20.08 -35.23 -15.35
N VAL A 24 -20.24 -34.85 -14.09
CA VAL A 24 -20.98 -33.65 -13.75
C VAL A 24 -20.27 -32.52 -14.50
N PRO A 25 -20.97 -31.77 -15.37
CA PRO A 25 -20.33 -30.63 -16.01
C PRO A 25 -19.80 -29.74 -14.89
N ALA A 26 -18.52 -29.37 -14.93
CA ALA A 26 -17.89 -28.51 -13.92
C ALA A 26 -18.69 -27.22 -13.65
N ALA A 27 -19.55 -26.81 -14.59
CA ALA A 27 -20.51 -25.72 -14.44
C ALA A 27 -21.55 -25.94 -13.31
N GLN A 28 -21.97 -27.17 -13.01
CA GLN A 28 -22.92 -27.45 -11.92
C GLN A 28 -22.24 -27.58 -10.55
N ALA A 29 -20.95 -27.97 -10.50
CA ALA A 29 -20.18 -27.93 -9.26
C ALA A 29 -19.86 -26.49 -8.82
N VAL A 30 -19.68 -25.57 -9.78
CA VAL A 30 -19.54 -24.13 -9.49
C VAL A 30 -20.88 -23.50 -9.09
N ALA A 31 -22.01 -23.98 -9.62
CA ALA A 31 -23.33 -23.54 -9.18
C ALA A 31 -23.69 -24.06 -7.77
N ALA A 32 -23.25 -25.26 -7.38
CA ALA A 32 -23.45 -25.80 -6.04
C ALA A 32 -22.56 -25.15 -4.96
N ALA A 33 -21.47 -24.49 -5.34
CA ALA A 33 -20.68 -23.64 -4.43
C ALA A 33 -21.26 -22.23 -4.27
N SER A 34 -22.35 -21.91 -4.98
CA SER A 34 -23.06 -20.61 -4.94
C SER A 34 -24.39 -20.65 -4.18
N GLN A 35 -24.75 -21.80 -3.61
CA GLN A 35 -25.68 -21.91 -2.47
C GLN A 35 -24.78 -22.27 -1.27
N GLU A 36 -24.73 -21.58 -0.14
CA GLU A 36 -25.79 -20.91 0.61
C GLU A 36 -25.14 -19.74 1.35
N ILE A 37 -25.47 -18.50 1.01
CA ILE A 37 -25.45 -17.46 2.04
C ILE A 37 -26.87 -17.49 2.59
N PRO A 38 -27.12 -18.02 3.81
CA PRO A 38 -28.46 -17.99 4.39
C PRO A 38 -29.00 -16.56 4.36
N GLY A 39 -30.28 -16.41 4.02
CA GLY A 39 -30.96 -15.11 3.81
C GLY A 39 -31.04 -14.15 5.01
N GLU A 40 -30.23 -14.35 6.04
CA GLU A 40 -30.01 -13.46 7.20
C GLU A 40 -28.60 -12.84 7.16
N SER A 41 -28.06 -12.58 5.97
CA SER A 41 -26.63 -12.46 5.68
C SER A 41 -25.90 -11.19 6.13
N PHE A 42 -26.44 -10.41 7.06
CA PHE A 42 -25.68 -9.43 7.83
C PHE A 42 -26.27 -9.34 9.23
N LYS A 43 -25.73 -10.13 10.16
CA LYS A 43 -26.08 -10.00 11.58
C LYS A 43 -25.39 -8.74 12.11
N THR A 44 -26.01 -7.58 11.94
CA THR A 44 -25.56 -6.34 12.58
C THR A 44 -25.68 -6.54 14.08
N LEU A 45 -24.54 -6.73 14.74
CA LEU A 45 -24.51 -6.85 16.19
C LEU A 45 -24.92 -5.52 16.82
N PRO A 46 -25.68 -5.55 17.93
CA PRO A 46 -26.01 -4.32 18.64
C PRO A 46 -24.70 -3.66 19.09
N MET A 47 -24.63 -2.34 18.88
CA MET A 47 -23.47 -1.52 19.23
C MET A 47 -23.86 -0.51 20.30
N VAL A 48 -22.96 -0.28 21.25
CA VAL A 48 -23.11 0.82 22.19
C VAL A 48 -22.84 2.14 21.47
N GLN A 49 -23.51 3.21 21.90
CA GLN A 49 -23.27 4.54 21.33
C GLN A 49 -21.83 4.97 21.60
N GLU A 50 -21.06 5.19 20.53
CA GLU A 50 -19.67 5.62 20.65
C GLU A 50 -19.59 7.08 21.07
N ARG A 51 -18.91 7.32 22.18
CA ARG A 51 -18.59 8.68 22.64
C ARG A 51 -17.22 9.06 22.11
N SER A 52 -17.08 10.33 21.79
CA SER A 52 -15.82 10.87 21.31
C SER A 52 -15.52 12.27 21.86
N VAL A 53 -14.25 12.62 21.82
CA VAL A 53 -13.72 13.93 22.20
C VAL A 53 -12.65 14.33 21.20
N SER A 54 -12.68 15.59 20.78
CA SER A 54 -11.77 16.12 19.77
C SER A 54 -10.78 17.11 20.39
N THR A 55 -9.55 17.11 19.87
CA THR A 55 -8.49 18.02 20.28
C THR A 55 -7.52 18.32 19.13
N TYR A 56 -6.55 19.19 19.39
CA TYR A 56 -5.48 19.53 18.46
C TYR A 56 -4.12 19.18 19.06
N VAL A 57 -3.37 18.34 18.38
CA VAL A 57 -2.01 17.93 18.77
C VAL A 57 -1.00 18.86 18.09
N PRO A 58 -0.12 19.56 18.83
CA PRO A 58 0.91 20.42 18.25
C PRO A 58 1.85 19.63 17.34
N SER A 59 2.20 20.21 16.18
CA SER A 59 3.15 19.61 15.24
C SER A 59 3.82 20.69 14.39
N ASP A 60 5.11 20.55 14.12
CA ASP A 60 5.89 21.53 13.35
C ASP A 60 5.44 21.62 11.88
N VAL A 61 4.80 20.56 11.37
CA VAL A 61 4.24 20.51 10.01
C VAL A 61 2.79 21.02 9.94
N ALA A 62 2.25 21.46 11.08
CA ALA A 62 0.92 22.07 11.20
C ALA A 62 0.94 23.20 12.25
N PRO A 63 1.76 24.26 12.08
CA PRO A 63 1.98 25.27 13.11
C PRO A 63 0.72 26.08 13.46
N ASP A 64 -0.14 26.36 12.46
CA ASP A 64 -1.30 27.25 12.57
C ASP A 64 -2.60 26.54 13.01
N GLY A 65 -2.50 25.58 13.93
CA GLY A 65 -3.68 24.88 14.46
C GLY A 65 -3.43 23.44 14.89
N GLY A 66 -2.24 22.89 14.62
CA GLY A 66 -1.86 21.51 14.89
C GLY A 66 -2.65 20.49 14.09
N LEU A 67 -2.56 19.24 14.55
CA LEU A 67 -3.21 18.10 13.95
C LEU A 67 -4.55 17.87 14.62
N ALA A 68 -5.62 17.86 13.83
CA ALA A 68 -6.96 17.53 14.30
C ALA A 68 -7.02 16.04 14.66
N VAL A 69 -7.33 15.74 15.92
CA VAL A 69 -7.42 14.38 16.48
C VAL A 69 -8.76 14.18 17.19
N THR A 70 -9.43 13.07 16.90
CA THR A 70 -10.63 12.61 17.59
C THR A 70 -10.34 11.29 18.29
N LEU A 71 -10.63 11.25 19.59
CA LEU A 71 -10.53 10.07 20.43
C LEU A 71 -11.93 9.52 20.67
N SER A 72 -12.21 8.31 20.20
CA SER A 72 -13.44 7.59 20.55
C SER A 72 -13.10 6.58 21.65
N TYR A 73 -13.95 6.43 22.66
CA TYR A 73 -13.61 5.67 23.86
C TYR A 73 -14.81 4.84 24.35
N PRO A 74 -14.56 3.70 25.02
CA PRO A 74 -15.62 2.77 25.38
C PRO A 74 -16.29 3.16 26.69
N THR A 75 -17.50 2.65 26.92
CA THR A 75 -18.14 2.76 28.24
C THR A 75 -17.45 1.85 29.25
N MET A 76 -17.05 0.66 28.83
CA MET A 76 -16.30 -0.35 29.59
C MET A 76 -14.93 -0.62 28.94
N THR A 77 -13.87 -0.62 29.74
CA THR A 77 -12.50 -0.89 29.24
C THR A 77 -12.29 -2.38 28.98
N ARG A 78 -11.47 -2.72 27.97
CA ARG A 78 -11.12 -4.13 27.69
C ARG A 78 -10.43 -4.83 28.86
N TYR A 79 -9.64 -4.07 29.62
CA TYR A 79 -8.84 -4.57 30.72
C TYR A 79 -9.01 -3.71 31.98
N GLU A 80 -8.73 -4.27 33.16
CA GLU A 80 -8.66 -3.54 34.43
C GLU A 80 -7.55 -2.47 34.44
N GLU A 81 -6.47 -2.69 33.69
CA GLU A 81 -5.39 -1.72 33.51
C GLU A 81 -5.81 -0.54 32.62
N GLY A 82 -6.97 -0.63 31.98
CA GLY A 82 -7.54 0.41 31.11
C GLY A 82 -7.70 -0.03 29.67
N ALA A 83 -8.33 0.84 28.88
CA ALA A 83 -8.57 0.61 27.46
C ALA A 83 -7.24 0.68 26.68
N PRO A 84 -6.87 -0.36 25.92
CA PRO A 84 -5.76 -0.30 24.96
C PRO A 84 -6.03 0.76 23.88
N VAL A 85 -4.97 1.22 23.21
CA VAL A 85 -5.04 2.33 22.24
C VAL A 85 -4.75 1.82 20.83
N VAL A 86 -5.61 2.16 19.89
CA VAL A 86 -5.39 1.94 18.46
C VAL A 86 -5.41 3.25 17.71
N VAL A 87 -4.38 3.49 16.89
CA VAL A 87 -4.34 4.62 15.95
C VAL A 87 -4.73 4.13 14.56
N LEU A 88 -5.76 4.73 13.99
CA LEU A 88 -6.22 4.45 12.64
C LEU A 88 -5.50 5.36 11.64
N VAL A 89 -4.72 4.77 10.75
CA VAL A 89 -3.98 5.50 9.71
C VAL A 89 -4.77 5.40 8.40
N PRO A 90 -5.42 6.50 7.95
CA PRO A 90 -6.36 6.44 6.83
C PRO A 90 -5.67 6.14 5.51
N GLY A 91 -6.39 5.47 4.62
CA GLY A 91 -6.01 5.08 3.25
C GLY A 91 -6.50 6.02 2.13
N ASP A 92 -6.54 5.50 0.91
CA ASP A 92 -7.06 6.07 -0.35
C ASP A 92 -6.47 7.41 -0.82
N GLY A 93 -5.22 7.72 -0.47
CA GLY A 93 -4.63 9.02 -0.81
C GLY A 93 -5.37 10.24 -0.22
N LYS A 94 -6.22 10.04 0.80
CA LYS A 94 -6.98 11.12 1.46
C LYS A 94 -6.20 11.67 2.66
N ALA A 95 -6.18 12.98 2.79
CA ALA A 95 -5.56 13.66 3.94
C ALA A 95 -6.39 13.56 5.25
N SER A 96 -7.67 13.17 5.19
CA SER A 96 -8.53 13.13 6.38
C SER A 96 -8.98 11.72 6.75
N GLY A 97 -8.68 11.30 7.98
CA GLY A 97 -9.17 10.06 8.59
C GLY A 97 -10.23 10.27 9.67
N LEU A 98 -10.74 11.49 9.87
CA LEU A 98 -11.61 11.84 11.00
C LEU A 98 -12.98 11.13 10.99
N ARG A 99 -13.41 10.61 9.84
CA ARG A 99 -14.66 9.83 9.70
C ARG A 99 -14.43 8.33 9.59
N PHE A 100 -13.18 7.90 9.46
CA PHE A 100 -12.84 6.49 9.29
C PHE A 100 -12.83 5.80 10.65
N THR A 101 -13.52 4.68 10.80
CA THR A 101 -13.61 3.93 12.06
C THR A 101 -13.60 2.44 11.78
N THR A 102 -13.03 1.68 12.72
CA THR A 102 -13.11 0.22 12.77
C THR A 102 -14.08 -0.26 13.83
N HIS A 103 -14.75 0.68 14.52
CA HIS A 103 -15.57 0.40 15.70
C HIS A 103 -14.78 -0.36 16.79
N ALA A 104 -13.47 -0.11 16.93
CA ALA A 104 -12.63 -0.74 17.95
C ALA A 104 -13.10 -0.41 19.38
N VAL A 105 -13.81 0.71 19.53
CA VAL A 105 -14.50 1.10 20.76
C VAL A 105 -15.45 -0.01 21.25
N GLN A 106 -16.10 -0.71 20.33
CA GLN A 106 -17.00 -1.83 20.65
C GLN A 106 -16.28 -3.06 21.22
N ALA A 107 -14.94 -3.07 21.18
CA ALA A 107 -14.07 -4.10 21.78
C ALA A 107 -13.26 -3.58 22.98
N GLY A 108 -13.61 -2.40 23.52
CA GLY A 108 -13.02 -1.85 24.74
C GLY A 108 -11.75 -1.02 24.52
N PHE A 109 -11.51 -0.52 23.29
CA PHE A 109 -10.35 0.28 22.91
C PHE A 109 -10.63 1.78 22.90
N VAL A 110 -9.59 2.58 23.14
CA VAL A 110 -9.56 3.97 22.67
C VAL A 110 -9.13 3.98 21.20
N GLU A 111 -10.01 4.43 20.33
CA GLU A 111 -9.75 4.58 18.89
C GLU A 111 -9.35 6.03 18.58
N VAL A 112 -8.12 6.21 18.08
CA VAL A 112 -7.55 7.51 17.70
C VAL A 112 -7.66 7.70 16.20
N LYS A 113 -8.42 8.74 15.81
CA LYS A 113 -8.63 9.17 14.42
C LYS A 113 -8.01 10.54 14.24
N PHE A 114 -7.40 10.80 13.09
CA PHE A 114 -6.75 12.09 12.85
C PHE A 114 -6.82 12.53 11.39
N ALA A 115 -6.47 13.79 11.15
CA ALA A 115 -6.21 14.30 9.80
C ALA A 115 -4.72 14.64 9.65
N PHE A 116 -4.15 14.25 8.51
CA PHE A 116 -2.83 14.70 8.09
C PHE A 116 -2.82 16.20 7.79
N PRO A 117 -1.64 16.83 7.64
CA PRO A 117 -1.54 18.25 7.30
C PRO A 117 -2.40 18.61 6.07
N GLY A 118 -3.11 19.73 6.16
CA GLY A 118 -4.06 20.21 5.13
C GLY A 118 -5.36 19.39 5.01
N GLY A 119 -5.52 18.30 5.77
CA GLY A 119 -6.72 17.47 5.78
C GLY A 119 -7.69 17.84 6.90
N GLY A 120 -8.94 17.39 6.80
CA GLY A 120 -9.93 17.52 7.88
C GLY A 120 -11.37 17.65 7.43
N LEU A 121 -12.22 18.06 8.37
CA LEU A 121 -13.60 18.48 8.16
C LEU A 121 -13.68 20.01 8.10
N LYS A 122 -14.76 20.54 7.50
CA LYS A 122 -14.95 22.00 7.30
C LYS A 122 -14.70 22.88 8.52
N LYS A 123 -14.99 22.41 9.73
CA LYS A 123 -14.82 23.15 11.00
C LYS A 123 -13.78 22.53 11.95
N PHE A 124 -13.15 21.43 11.54
CA PHE A 124 -12.20 20.68 12.37
C PHE A 124 -11.18 20.02 11.46
N HIS A 125 -10.07 20.72 11.22
CA HIS A 125 -9.05 20.33 10.25
C HIS A 125 -7.65 20.62 10.78
N SER A 126 -6.68 19.87 10.29
CA SER A 126 -5.28 20.09 10.59
C SER A 126 -4.77 21.33 9.84
N GLY A 127 -3.78 22.01 10.42
CA GLY A 127 -2.99 23.02 9.71
C GLY A 127 -2.05 22.38 8.68
N GLY A 128 -1.17 23.19 8.07
CA GLY A 128 -0.17 22.72 7.12
C GLY A 128 -0.72 22.30 5.75
N SER A 129 0.09 21.56 4.98
CA SER A 129 -0.21 21.18 3.60
C SER A 129 -0.04 19.69 3.37
N TRP A 130 -0.96 19.09 2.62
CA TRP A 130 -0.88 17.68 2.26
C TRP A 130 0.26 17.46 1.26
N ASP A 131 1.28 16.69 1.64
CA ASP A 131 2.40 16.32 0.79
C ASP A 131 2.26 14.90 0.23
N ASN A 132 1.03 14.37 0.20
CA ASN A 132 0.72 13.03 -0.30
C ASN A 132 1.55 11.93 0.40
N ARG A 133 1.41 11.82 1.73
CA ARG A 133 2.12 10.84 2.58
C ARG A 133 3.65 10.96 2.59
N GLY A 134 4.18 12.12 2.23
CA GLY A 134 5.61 12.39 2.27
C GLY A 134 6.11 12.66 3.70
N LYS A 135 7.23 13.37 3.78
CA LYS A 135 7.93 13.66 5.04
C LYS A 135 7.05 14.37 6.06
N ASP A 136 6.19 15.29 5.62
CA ASP A 136 5.37 16.08 6.53
C ASP A 136 4.27 15.21 7.13
N CYS A 137 3.63 14.37 6.32
CA CYS A 137 2.69 13.39 6.83
C CYS A 137 3.34 12.37 7.75
N GLN A 138 4.57 11.93 7.45
CA GLN A 138 5.30 10.98 8.30
C GLN A 138 5.57 11.58 9.69
N ARG A 139 5.99 12.86 9.76
CA ARG A 139 6.17 13.60 11.02
C ARG A 139 4.85 13.80 11.76
N ALA A 140 3.78 14.12 11.05
CA ALA A 140 2.45 14.25 11.64
C ALA A 140 1.98 12.94 12.30
N LEU A 141 2.13 11.81 11.60
CA LEU A 141 1.80 10.49 12.18
C LEU A 141 2.64 10.18 13.42
N ALA A 142 3.94 10.49 13.39
CA ALA A 142 4.81 10.33 14.56
C ALA A 142 4.32 11.15 15.76
N ASP A 143 3.86 12.40 15.55
CA ASP A 143 3.32 13.24 16.61
C ASP A 143 1.99 12.73 17.19
N VAL A 144 1.11 12.20 16.33
CA VAL A 144 -0.14 11.56 16.78
C VAL A 144 0.16 10.30 17.60
N LEU A 145 1.15 9.48 17.19
CA LEU A 145 1.56 8.30 17.93
C LEU A 145 2.17 8.66 19.30
N LEU A 146 2.96 9.74 19.37
CA LEU A 146 3.49 10.23 20.64
C LEU A 146 2.38 10.75 21.56
N TYR A 147 1.36 11.41 21.01
CA TYR A 147 0.19 11.83 21.76
C TYR A 147 -0.63 10.64 22.28
N ALA A 148 -0.88 9.64 21.41
CA ALA A 148 -1.56 8.40 21.76
C ALA A 148 -0.81 7.58 22.82
N ALA A 149 0.52 7.69 22.85
CA ALA A 149 1.37 7.10 23.88
C ALA A 149 1.43 7.90 25.20
N GLY A 150 0.74 9.04 25.29
CA GLY A 150 0.81 9.95 26.45
C GLY A 150 2.14 10.70 26.59
N LYS A 151 3.02 10.64 25.57
CA LYS A 151 4.34 11.31 25.55
C LYS A 151 4.30 12.74 25.00
N LYS A 152 3.25 13.07 24.25
CA LYS A 152 2.97 14.42 23.75
C LYS A 152 1.64 14.88 24.32
N LYS A 153 1.49 16.19 24.49
CA LYS A 153 0.28 16.84 25.00
C LYS A 153 -0.40 17.64 23.90
N ASP A 154 -1.70 17.86 24.04
CA ASP A 154 -2.46 18.76 23.19
C ASP A 154 -2.14 20.25 23.49
N TYR A 155 -2.68 21.19 22.71
CA TYR A 155 -2.46 22.63 22.96
C TYR A 155 -3.01 23.14 24.30
N LYS A 156 -3.85 22.36 24.98
CA LYS A 156 -4.35 22.68 26.32
C LYS A 156 -3.51 22.01 27.42
N ASN A 157 -2.33 21.50 27.08
CA ASN A 157 -1.39 20.82 27.98
C ASN A 157 -1.98 19.54 28.61
N ARG A 158 -2.89 18.86 27.89
CA ARG A 158 -3.53 17.61 28.32
C ARG A 158 -2.97 16.42 27.52
N SER A 159 -2.70 15.32 28.20
CA SER A 159 -2.41 14.00 27.62
C SER A 159 -3.70 13.29 27.18
N ILE A 160 -3.57 12.14 26.50
CA ILE A 160 -4.73 11.29 26.19
C ILE A 160 -5.46 10.82 27.46
N GLN A 161 -4.72 10.55 28.54
CA GLN A 161 -5.26 10.14 29.84
C GLN A 161 -6.06 11.25 30.54
N ASP A 162 -5.73 12.51 30.29
CA ASP A 162 -6.43 13.66 30.89
C ASP A 162 -7.77 13.95 30.21
N ILE A 163 -7.94 13.54 28.94
CA ILE A 163 -9.13 13.87 28.13
C ILE A 163 -10.14 12.72 28.11
N VAL A 164 -9.68 11.47 28.07
CA VAL A 164 -10.57 10.30 28.03
C VAL A 164 -11.11 10.04 29.45
N PRO A 165 -12.44 9.97 29.66
CA PRO A 165 -13.05 9.79 30.99
C PRO A 165 -13.00 8.33 31.50
N ARG A 166 -11.99 7.58 31.05
CA ARG A 166 -11.74 6.17 31.34
C ARG A 166 -10.23 5.95 31.44
N LYS A 167 -9.83 4.94 32.21
CA LYS A 167 -8.41 4.55 32.30
C LYS A 167 -7.92 4.12 30.92
N VAL A 168 -6.79 4.66 30.48
CA VAL A 168 -6.18 4.36 29.16
C VAL A 168 -4.87 3.62 29.37
N ASN A 169 -4.74 2.46 28.73
CA ASN A 169 -3.53 1.64 28.74
C ASN A 169 -2.63 1.97 27.55
N VAL A 170 -1.85 3.04 27.68
CA VAL A 170 -0.90 3.49 26.63
C VAL A 170 0.29 2.55 26.43
N ALA A 171 0.50 1.56 27.31
CA ALA A 171 1.54 0.55 27.13
C ALA A 171 1.15 -0.52 26.10
N ASN A 172 -0.15 -0.63 25.77
CA ASN A 172 -0.69 -1.45 24.70
C ASN A 172 -1.21 -0.56 23.58
N LEU A 173 -0.26 0.05 22.86
CA LEU A 173 -0.50 0.91 21.71
C LEU A 173 -0.18 0.15 20.42
N GLY A 174 -1.11 0.16 19.47
CA GLY A 174 -0.85 -0.27 18.11
C GLY A 174 -1.49 0.63 17.06
N LEU A 175 -1.30 0.24 15.81
CA LEU A 175 -1.84 0.97 14.68
C LEU A 175 -2.36 0.05 13.59
N VAL A 176 -3.41 0.53 12.93
CA VAL A 176 -4.01 -0.09 11.76
C VAL A 176 -3.79 0.82 10.58
N GLY A 177 -3.04 0.35 9.58
CA GLY A 177 -2.91 0.99 8.29
C GLY A 177 -3.96 0.46 7.33
N TRP A 178 -4.87 1.34 6.89
CA TRP A 178 -5.85 0.98 5.86
C TRP A 178 -5.27 1.24 4.48
N HIS A 179 -5.29 0.26 3.57
CA HIS A 179 -4.77 0.42 2.21
C HIS A 179 -3.33 1.01 2.24
N ASP A 180 -3.10 2.17 1.63
CA ASP A 180 -1.81 2.88 1.60
C ASP A 180 -1.42 3.56 2.92
N GLY A 181 -2.34 3.63 3.90
CA GLY A 181 -2.04 4.02 5.28
C GLY A 181 -1.02 3.10 5.97
N PHE A 182 -0.89 1.86 5.49
CA PHE A 182 0.11 0.92 6.00
C PHE A 182 1.54 1.24 5.57
N ASN A 183 1.73 1.74 4.33
CA ASN A 183 3.06 2.15 3.86
C ASN A 183 3.66 3.25 4.74
N ILE A 184 2.89 4.33 4.95
CA ILE A 184 3.36 5.44 5.79
C ILE A 184 3.59 4.99 7.24
N SER A 185 2.80 4.03 7.73
CA SER A 185 2.99 3.45 9.07
C SER A 185 4.36 2.79 9.23
N ILE A 186 4.77 1.94 8.28
CA ILE A 186 6.07 1.28 8.27
C ILE A 186 7.19 2.33 8.22
N ILE A 187 7.11 3.27 7.28
CA ILE A 187 8.13 4.30 7.07
C ILE A 187 8.31 5.17 8.32
N THR A 188 7.20 5.62 8.92
CA THR A 188 7.21 6.44 10.13
C THR A 188 7.84 5.68 11.31
N LEU A 189 7.48 4.41 11.53
CA LEU A 189 8.11 3.61 12.60
C LEU A 189 9.62 3.49 12.40
N CYS A 190 10.09 3.27 11.17
CA CYS A 190 11.53 3.16 10.89
C CYS A 190 12.28 4.49 11.05
N LYS A 191 11.70 5.61 10.61
CA LYS A 191 12.38 6.92 10.61
C LYS A 191 12.42 7.58 11.98
N PHE A 192 11.40 7.35 12.80
CA PHE A 192 11.28 7.93 14.14
C PHE A 192 11.56 6.92 15.26
N HIS A 193 12.21 5.80 14.94
CA HIS A 193 12.86 4.94 15.93
C HIS A 193 14.08 5.71 16.48
N PRO A 194 14.11 6.12 17.77
CA PRO A 194 13.65 5.34 18.94
C PRO A 194 12.39 5.87 19.65
N GLU A 195 11.85 7.02 19.27
CA GLU A 195 10.73 7.67 19.96
C GLU A 195 9.47 6.78 19.99
N LEU A 196 9.27 6.03 18.90
CA LEU A 196 8.10 5.18 18.65
C LEU A 196 8.26 3.72 19.09
N LYS A 197 9.26 3.38 19.95
CA LYS A 197 9.41 2.02 20.55
C LYS A 197 8.22 1.56 21.42
N VAL A 198 7.30 2.47 21.69
CA VAL A 198 6.07 2.21 22.46
C VAL A 198 5.04 1.40 21.69
N VAL A 199 5.07 1.44 20.35
CA VAL A 199 4.17 0.65 19.51
C VAL A 199 4.48 -0.84 19.66
N LYS A 200 3.45 -1.65 19.94
CA LYS A 200 3.57 -3.08 20.22
C LYS A 200 3.09 -3.97 19.09
N TRP A 201 2.18 -3.47 18.27
CA TRP A 201 1.63 -4.22 17.17
C TRP A 201 1.21 -3.30 16.03
N LEU A 202 1.17 -3.89 14.84
CA LEU A 202 0.91 -3.22 13.57
C LEU A 202 0.01 -4.15 12.74
N ALA A 203 -1.07 -3.60 12.18
CA ALA A 203 -1.97 -4.34 11.31
C ALA A 203 -2.21 -3.62 9.98
N SER A 204 -2.39 -4.39 8.91
CA SER A 204 -2.80 -3.90 7.61
C SER A 204 -4.24 -4.32 7.31
N PHE A 205 -4.95 -3.55 6.48
CA PHE A 205 -6.17 -3.99 5.79
C PHE A 205 -5.91 -3.88 4.29
N GLU A 206 -5.76 -5.03 3.62
CA GLU A 206 -5.61 -5.17 2.16
C GLU A 206 -4.68 -4.09 1.56
N SER A 207 -3.50 -3.99 2.15
CA SER A 207 -2.58 -2.89 1.91
C SER A 207 -1.58 -3.21 0.79
N PRO A 208 -1.54 -2.42 -0.30
CA PRO A 208 -0.50 -2.54 -1.31
C PRO A 208 0.79 -1.88 -0.86
N VAL A 209 1.80 -2.69 -0.54
CA VAL A 209 3.20 -2.22 -0.44
C VAL A 209 3.93 -2.46 -1.76
N GLY A 210 4.95 -1.67 -2.08
CA GLY A 210 5.68 -1.77 -3.34
C GLY A 210 5.23 -0.73 -4.35
N ALA A 211 6.19 -0.08 -5.01
CA ALA A 211 5.95 0.97 -6.00
C ALA A 211 5.09 0.53 -7.20
N LEU A 212 5.03 -0.78 -7.50
CA LEU A 212 4.18 -1.34 -8.56
C LEU A 212 2.72 -1.58 -8.11
N LEU A 213 2.44 -1.60 -6.81
CA LEU A 213 1.11 -1.86 -6.26
C LEU A 213 0.44 -0.59 -5.73
N LEU A 214 1.21 0.48 -5.53
CA LEU A 214 0.69 1.78 -5.13
C LEU A 214 1.36 2.92 -5.92
N PRO A 215 0.71 3.47 -6.96
CA PRO A 215 -0.62 3.10 -7.46
C PRO A 215 -0.62 1.71 -8.14
N SER A 216 -1.78 1.05 -8.19
CA SER A 216 -1.85 -0.34 -8.67
C SER A 216 -1.56 -0.43 -10.17
N ASN A 217 -0.41 -1.00 -10.55
CA ASN A 217 -0.01 -1.23 -11.93
C ASN A 217 -0.43 -2.63 -12.43
N LEU A 218 -1.18 -3.39 -11.63
CA LEU A 218 -1.64 -4.73 -12.00
C LEU A 218 -3.12 -4.76 -12.37
N GLY A 219 -3.87 -3.71 -12.04
CA GLY A 219 -5.29 -3.57 -12.34
C GLY A 219 -6.14 -3.61 -11.08
N THR A 220 -7.14 -2.74 -11.03
CA THR A 220 -8.09 -2.57 -9.94
C THR A 220 -9.48 -2.98 -10.38
N THR A 221 -10.42 -2.96 -9.45
CA THR A 221 -11.85 -3.18 -9.70
C THR A 221 -12.50 -2.18 -10.67
N ARG A 222 -11.77 -1.12 -11.06
CA ARG A 222 -12.26 -0.05 -11.93
C ARG A 222 -11.77 -0.15 -13.38
N GLU A 223 -10.67 -0.84 -13.64
CA GLU A 223 -10.16 -1.00 -15.01
C GLU A 223 -10.94 -2.09 -15.75
N LEU A 224 -11.06 -1.94 -17.07
CA LEU A 224 -11.70 -2.94 -17.94
C LEU A 224 -10.81 -4.16 -18.17
N ASN A 225 -9.49 -3.93 -18.14
CA ASN A 225 -8.47 -4.93 -18.43
C ASN A 225 -7.55 -5.09 -17.23
N LEU A 226 -7.14 -6.32 -16.98
CA LEU A 226 -6.03 -6.65 -16.09
C LEU A 226 -4.70 -6.49 -16.83
N ASN A 227 -3.63 -6.24 -16.09
CA ASN A 227 -2.30 -6.23 -16.68
C ASN A 227 -1.90 -7.66 -17.08
N GLN A 228 -1.99 -8.00 -18.36
CA GLN A 228 -1.62 -9.31 -18.90
C GLN A 228 -0.09 -9.54 -18.91
N HIS A 229 0.68 -8.47 -18.78
CA HIS A 229 2.15 -8.51 -18.74
C HIS A 229 2.69 -8.81 -17.34
N TYR A 230 1.82 -8.82 -16.32
CA TYR A 230 2.17 -9.29 -14.99
C TYR A 230 2.43 -10.80 -15.00
N LYS A 231 3.61 -11.22 -14.52
CA LYS A 231 3.89 -12.64 -14.29
C LYS A 231 3.19 -13.08 -13.03
N GLN A 232 1.98 -13.63 -13.20
CA GLN A 232 1.15 -14.14 -12.12
C GLN A 232 1.96 -15.04 -11.17
N GLY A 233 1.83 -14.75 -9.88
CA GLY A 233 2.48 -15.42 -8.78
C GLY A 233 3.87 -14.91 -8.41
N SER A 234 4.46 -14.01 -9.21
CA SER A 234 5.77 -13.44 -8.88
C SER A 234 5.77 -12.71 -7.54
N ALA A 235 4.69 -12.01 -7.18
CA ALA A 235 4.59 -11.30 -5.90
C ALA A 235 4.86 -12.18 -4.67
N ALA A 236 4.47 -13.45 -4.72
CA ALA A 236 4.72 -14.41 -3.64
C ALA A 236 6.22 -14.73 -3.45
N THR A 237 7.06 -14.47 -4.44
CA THR A 237 8.53 -14.60 -4.32
C THR A 237 9.19 -13.35 -3.75
N GLY A 238 8.41 -12.39 -3.24
CA GLY A 238 8.91 -11.11 -2.74
C GLY A 238 9.21 -10.07 -3.82
N LYS A 239 8.81 -10.29 -5.08
CA LYS A 239 9.04 -9.35 -6.19
C LYS A 239 7.90 -9.39 -7.20
N VAL A 240 7.40 -8.22 -7.61
CA VAL A 240 6.43 -8.14 -8.71
C VAL A 240 7.19 -8.08 -10.03
N LEU A 241 6.94 -9.02 -10.93
CA LEU A 241 7.57 -9.08 -12.25
C LEU A 241 6.55 -8.72 -13.34
N ILE A 242 6.90 -7.76 -14.18
CA ILE A 242 6.11 -7.30 -15.33
C ILE A 242 7.00 -7.39 -16.57
N ASP A 243 6.45 -7.89 -17.67
CA ASP A 243 7.09 -7.77 -18.98
C ASP A 243 6.86 -6.37 -19.55
N TYR A 244 7.94 -5.69 -19.92
CA TYR A 244 7.90 -4.31 -20.38
C TYR A 244 8.09 -4.17 -21.89
N GLU A 245 8.24 -5.27 -22.64
CA GLU A 245 8.60 -5.26 -24.06
C GLU A 245 7.67 -4.38 -24.91
N LYS A 246 6.37 -4.39 -24.62
CA LYS A 246 5.36 -3.62 -25.37
C LYS A 246 5.06 -2.22 -24.85
N MET A 247 5.90 -1.67 -23.98
CA MET A 247 5.64 -0.35 -23.39
C MET A 247 5.71 0.76 -24.44
N ALA A 248 4.67 1.59 -24.52
CA ALA A 248 4.56 2.72 -25.42
C ALA A 248 4.05 3.98 -24.69
N TRP A 249 4.30 5.14 -25.31
CA TRP A 249 3.90 6.45 -24.79
C TRP A 249 3.06 7.22 -25.80
N LEU A 250 1.89 7.70 -25.36
CA LEU A 250 1.05 8.61 -26.12
C LEU A 250 1.09 10.00 -25.48
N ASN A 251 1.78 10.95 -26.13
CA ASN A 251 2.00 12.29 -25.59
C ASN A 251 0.71 13.09 -25.37
N GLU A 252 -0.25 13.02 -26.30
CA GLU A 252 -1.49 13.82 -26.23
C GLU A 252 -2.67 13.05 -25.61
N GLY A 253 -2.40 11.88 -25.03
CA GLY A 253 -3.40 11.02 -24.41
C GLY A 253 -3.86 11.52 -23.05
N PHE A 254 -5.05 11.09 -22.65
CA PHE A 254 -5.52 11.18 -21.28
C PHE A 254 -6.13 9.84 -20.88
N ARG A 255 -5.76 9.35 -19.70
CA ARG A 255 -6.43 8.22 -19.07
C ARG A 255 -7.87 8.59 -18.68
N ASN A 256 -8.81 7.63 -18.70
CA ASN A 256 -10.19 7.84 -18.26
C ASN A 256 -10.87 9.08 -18.88
N ARG A 257 -10.79 9.24 -20.20
CA ARG A 257 -11.21 10.47 -20.92
C ARG A 257 -12.65 10.90 -20.58
N ALA A 258 -13.55 9.94 -20.43
CA ALA A 258 -14.95 10.17 -20.07
C ALA A 258 -15.09 10.68 -18.63
N LEU A 259 -14.39 10.07 -17.67
CA LEU A 259 -14.39 10.48 -16.27
C LEU A 259 -13.80 11.88 -16.09
N ARG A 260 -12.68 12.16 -16.78
CA ARG A 260 -12.03 13.48 -16.79
C ARG A 260 -13.01 14.57 -17.23
N ARG A 261 -13.74 14.35 -18.33
CA ARG A 261 -14.73 15.32 -18.84
C ARG A 261 -15.88 15.53 -17.84
N LYS A 262 -16.34 14.47 -17.18
CA LYS A 262 -17.43 14.53 -16.19
C LYS A 262 -17.01 15.21 -14.89
N GLN A 263 -15.81 14.95 -14.41
CA GLN A 263 -15.32 15.35 -13.08
C GLN A 263 -14.36 16.56 -13.10
N LYS A 264 -14.04 17.10 -14.28
CA LYS A 264 -13.07 18.21 -14.46
C LYS A 264 -11.72 17.92 -13.80
N LEU A 265 -11.25 16.68 -13.89
CA LEU A 265 -10.00 16.26 -13.27
C LEU A 265 -8.80 16.95 -13.94
N ASN A 266 -7.90 17.51 -13.13
CA ASN A 266 -6.62 18.05 -13.59
C ASN A 266 -5.56 16.95 -13.63
N THR A 267 -5.79 15.92 -14.45
CA THR A 267 -4.79 14.86 -14.68
C THR A 267 -3.71 15.36 -15.64
N PRO A 268 -2.43 15.06 -15.38
CA PRO A 268 -1.35 15.30 -16.33
C PRO A 268 -1.65 14.68 -17.70
N GLN A 269 -1.26 15.38 -18.76
CA GLN A 269 -1.36 14.88 -20.13
C GLN A 269 -0.30 13.77 -20.36
N GLY A 270 -0.61 12.81 -21.23
CA GLY A 270 0.29 11.73 -21.60
C GLY A 270 -0.04 10.41 -20.89
N VAL A 271 -0.02 9.31 -21.65
CA VAL A 271 -0.36 7.97 -21.15
C VAL A 271 0.77 7.00 -21.49
N LEU A 272 1.28 6.32 -20.46
CA LEU A 272 2.14 5.15 -20.60
C LEU A 272 1.25 3.90 -20.59
N PHE A 273 1.41 3.02 -21.57
CA PHE A 273 0.56 1.84 -21.75
C PHE A 273 1.36 0.71 -22.39
N PHE A 274 0.80 -0.51 -22.36
CA PHE A 274 1.27 -1.59 -23.23
C PHE A 274 0.53 -1.49 -24.56
N ASP A 275 1.25 -1.44 -25.69
CA ASP A 275 0.69 -1.36 -27.05
C ASP A 275 0.52 -2.77 -27.63
N ASP A 276 -0.47 -3.51 -27.11
CA ASP A 276 -0.66 -4.93 -27.41
C ASP A 276 -1.03 -5.21 -28.86
N ASN A 277 -1.66 -4.25 -29.54
CA ASN A 277 -2.00 -4.33 -30.96
C ASN A 277 -1.00 -3.62 -31.89
N GLU A 278 0.09 -3.07 -31.35
CA GLU A 278 1.19 -2.42 -32.08
C GLU A 278 0.78 -1.24 -32.98
N ASN A 279 -0.30 -0.53 -32.64
CA ASN A 279 -0.81 0.58 -33.46
C ASN A 279 -0.35 1.97 -32.97
N GLY A 280 0.39 2.02 -31.86
CA GLY A 280 0.91 3.24 -31.25
C GLY A 280 -0.15 4.16 -30.66
N LYS A 281 -1.38 3.67 -30.44
CA LYS A 281 -2.51 4.43 -29.89
C LYS A 281 -3.03 3.76 -28.63
N PHE A 282 -3.37 4.60 -27.66
CA PHE A 282 -4.01 4.14 -26.44
C PHE A 282 -5.53 4.02 -26.63
N ASP A 283 -6.05 2.80 -26.50
CA ASP A 283 -7.47 2.49 -26.38
C ASP A 283 -7.70 1.74 -25.06
N GLU A 284 -8.43 2.35 -24.13
CA GLU A 284 -8.68 1.81 -22.77
C GLU A 284 -9.48 0.48 -22.78
N THR A 285 -10.10 0.10 -23.91
CA THR A 285 -10.79 -1.17 -24.08
C THR A 285 -9.87 -2.32 -24.51
N VAL A 286 -8.71 -2.00 -25.07
CA VAL A 286 -7.74 -2.98 -25.59
C VAL A 286 -6.46 -2.99 -24.77
N GLU A 287 -5.96 -1.80 -24.45
CA GLU A 287 -4.65 -1.59 -23.86
C GLU A 287 -4.70 -1.37 -22.35
N PHE A 288 -3.67 -1.85 -21.65
CA PHE A 288 -3.52 -1.63 -20.22
C PHE A 288 -2.65 -0.40 -19.93
N PRO A 289 -3.18 0.65 -19.27
CA PRO A 289 -2.40 1.82 -18.88
C PRO A 289 -1.60 1.58 -17.60
N LEU A 290 -0.34 2.01 -17.58
CA LEU A 290 0.48 2.05 -16.37
C LEU A 290 0.15 3.29 -15.53
N ASN A 291 0.19 3.12 -14.22
CA ASN A 291 -0.20 4.12 -13.24
C ASN A 291 1.00 4.86 -12.65
N TYR A 292 0.73 6.10 -12.23
CA TYR A 292 1.74 7.01 -11.71
C TYR A 292 1.23 7.74 -10.45
N GLY A 293 2.17 8.05 -9.55
CA GLY A 293 1.94 8.96 -8.45
C GLY A 293 1.94 10.41 -8.93
N VAL A 294 1.25 11.27 -8.18
CA VAL A 294 1.26 12.73 -8.39
C VAL A 294 1.49 13.43 -7.06
N MET A 295 2.14 14.60 -7.11
CA MET A 295 2.24 15.50 -5.97
C MET A 295 1.15 16.57 -6.05
N PRO A 296 0.53 16.98 -4.94
CA PRO A 296 -0.43 18.08 -4.94
C PRO A 296 0.19 19.35 -5.54
N GLY A 297 -0.50 19.93 -6.52
CA GLY A 297 -0.05 21.15 -7.20
C GLY A 297 1.09 20.95 -8.23
N VAL A 298 1.48 19.71 -8.55
CA VAL A 298 2.54 19.42 -9.53
C VAL A 298 1.99 18.54 -10.66
N GLU A 299 2.17 18.96 -11.91
CA GLU A 299 1.70 18.22 -13.10
C GLU A 299 2.68 17.12 -13.57
N LYS A 300 3.59 16.69 -12.69
CA LYS A 300 4.60 15.67 -12.99
C LYS A 300 4.09 14.28 -12.59
N GLN A 301 4.25 13.32 -13.49
CA GLN A 301 3.90 11.90 -13.32
C GLN A 301 5.09 11.14 -12.74
N TYR A 302 4.90 10.47 -11.60
CA TYR A 302 5.91 9.66 -10.92
C TYR A 302 5.59 8.18 -11.07
N TYR A 303 6.12 7.55 -12.13
CA TYR A 303 6.04 6.11 -12.31
C TYR A 303 6.97 5.38 -11.33
N ALA A 304 6.63 4.13 -11.00
CA ALA A 304 7.48 3.26 -10.18
C ALA A 304 8.92 3.23 -10.74
N PRO A 305 9.97 3.19 -9.89
CA PRO A 305 11.36 3.19 -10.36
C PRO A 305 11.65 2.11 -11.41
N GLU A 306 11.06 0.92 -11.27
CA GLU A 306 11.17 -0.20 -12.20
C GLU A 306 10.56 0.14 -13.58
N ILE A 307 9.40 0.77 -13.60
CA ILE A 307 8.75 1.25 -14.84
C ILE A 307 9.63 2.33 -15.48
N THR A 308 10.14 3.28 -14.69
CA THR A 308 10.98 4.37 -15.21
C THR A 308 12.31 3.87 -15.76
N ALA A 309 12.90 2.85 -15.13
CA ALA A 309 14.08 2.16 -15.65
C ALA A 309 13.76 1.39 -16.95
N ALA A 310 12.60 0.74 -17.04
CA ALA A 310 12.14 0.06 -18.24
C ALA A 310 11.88 1.02 -19.41
N MET A 311 11.25 2.18 -19.16
CA MET A 311 11.05 3.23 -20.18
C MET A 311 12.37 3.64 -20.84
N LYS A 312 13.42 3.81 -20.03
CA LYS A 312 14.76 4.13 -20.52
C LYS A 312 15.39 2.98 -21.31
N THR A 313 15.31 1.76 -20.77
CA THR A 313 15.93 0.57 -21.36
C THR A 313 15.30 0.20 -22.70
N ASN A 314 13.98 0.33 -22.80
CA ASN A 314 13.21 -0.03 -24.00
C ASN A 314 13.13 1.10 -25.01
N GLY A 315 13.76 2.23 -24.74
CA GLY A 315 13.82 3.31 -25.69
C GLY A 315 12.50 4.07 -25.89
N VAL A 316 11.57 4.03 -24.93
CA VAL A 316 10.19 4.57 -25.06
C VAL A 316 10.18 6.05 -25.48
N PHE A 317 11.17 6.82 -25.02
CA PHE A 317 11.31 8.24 -25.32
C PHE A 317 12.42 8.57 -26.31
N TYR A 318 12.89 7.59 -27.09
CA TYR A 318 13.91 7.83 -28.10
C TYR A 318 13.26 8.05 -29.46
N LYS A 319 13.70 9.11 -30.15
CA LYS A 319 13.22 9.46 -31.49
C LYS A 319 14.39 9.53 -32.45
N TRP A 320 14.15 9.12 -33.68
CA TRP A 320 15.02 9.46 -34.80
C TRP A 320 14.84 10.95 -35.09
N VAL A 321 15.93 11.71 -34.99
CA VAL A 321 15.97 13.13 -35.32
C VAL A 321 17.03 13.37 -36.38
N PRO A 322 16.85 14.37 -37.26
CA PRO A 322 17.89 14.73 -38.22
C PRO A 322 19.21 15.02 -37.50
N LYS A 323 20.30 14.55 -38.07
CA LYS A 323 21.66 14.84 -37.62
C LYS A 323 21.89 16.34 -37.81
N GLU A 324 22.14 17.02 -36.70
CA GLU A 324 22.41 18.47 -36.72
C GLU A 324 23.61 18.78 -37.62
N THR A 325 23.43 19.70 -38.56
CA THR A 325 24.51 20.18 -39.43
C THR A 325 25.56 20.94 -38.61
N PRO A 326 26.83 20.99 -39.07
CA PRO A 326 27.87 21.78 -38.41
C PRO A 326 27.46 23.25 -38.17
N GLU A 327 26.71 23.84 -39.09
CA GLU A 327 26.18 25.19 -39.05
C GLU A 327 25.12 25.37 -37.96
N GLU A 328 24.13 24.47 -37.89
CA GLU A 328 23.09 24.49 -36.84
C GLU A 328 23.70 24.31 -35.46
N LYS A 329 24.67 23.39 -35.32
CA LYS A 329 25.39 23.17 -34.07
C LYS A 329 26.15 24.43 -33.63
N LYS A 330 26.79 25.12 -34.57
CA LYS A 330 27.50 26.39 -34.31
C LYS A 330 26.52 27.48 -33.88
N GLU A 331 25.34 27.54 -34.47
CA GLU A 331 24.32 28.53 -34.12
C GLU A 331 23.70 28.26 -32.74
N ARG A 332 23.39 26.99 -32.40
CA ARG A 332 22.90 26.61 -31.06
C ARG A 332 23.92 26.97 -29.98
N LEU A 333 25.18 26.59 -30.18
CA LEU A 333 26.26 26.91 -29.22
C LEU A 333 26.43 28.43 -29.04
N LYS A 334 26.23 29.21 -30.12
CA LYS A 334 26.23 30.67 -30.06
C LYS A 334 25.06 31.21 -29.22
N ARG A 335 23.85 30.65 -29.38
CA ARG A 335 22.66 31.03 -28.58
C ARG A 335 22.81 30.68 -27.10
N GLU A 336 23.26 29.46 -26.78
CA GLU A 336 23.53 29.05 -25.39
C GLU A 336 24.60 29.91 -24.71
N ALA A 337 25.62 30.32 -25.46
CA ALA A 337 26.65 31.25 -24.97
C ALA A 337 26.13 32.67 -24.73
N LEU A 338 25.07 33.09 -25.43
CA LEU A 338 24.38 34.36 -25.20
C LEU A 338 23.45 34.29 -23.98
N GLU A 339 22.72 33.20 -23.78
CA GLU A 339 21.85 32.99 -22.61
C GLU A 339 22.62 32.85 -21.30
N LYS A 340 23.83 32.27 -21.33
CA LYS A 340 24.70 32.16 -20.15
C LYS A 340 25.40 33.47 -19.76
N LYS A 341 25.20 34.59 -20.48
CA LYS A 341 25.74 35.88 -20.04
C LYS A 341 24.97 36.40 -18.83
N PRO A 342 25.62 36.65 -17.69
CA PRO A 342 24.94 37.16 -16.51
C PRO A 342 24.31 38.52 -16.83
N VAL A 343 23.00 38.64 -16.60
CA VAL A 343 22.30 39.93 -16.63
C VAL A 343 22.97 40.81 -15.57
N LYS A 344 23.67 41.86 -16.01
CA LYS A 344 24.23 42.88 -15.10
C LYS A 344 23.06 43.60 -14.44
N THR A 345 22.63 43.13 -13.27
CA THR A 345 21.74 43.91 -12.41
C THR A 345 22.53 45.12 -11.90
N SER A 346 22.18 46.30 -12.37
CA SER A 346 22.71 47.57 -11.85
C SER A 346 22.23 47.78 -10.42
N ARG A 347 23.06 47.48 -9.42
CA ARG A 347 22.94 48.06 -8.09
C ARG A 347 24.02 49.11 -7.91
N ALA A 348 23.57 50.34 -7.62
CA ALA A 348 24.38 51.49 -7.27
C ALA A 348 25.09 51.28 -5.90
N PRO A 349 26.19 52.00 -5.64
CA PRO A 349 27.11 51.68 -4.56
C PRO A 349 26.73 52.38 -3.25
N TRP A 350 26.76 51.62 -2.16
CA TRP A 350 26.90 52.17 -0.81
C TRP A 350 28.33 51.96 -0.33
N SER A 351 28.91 53.05 0.16
CA SER A 351 30.30 53.23 0.54
C SER A 351 30.61 52.84 2.00
N ARG A 352 31.85 52.35 2.19
CA ARG A 352 32.75 52.52 3.34
C ARG A 352 32.24 52.15 4.75
N LEU A 353 32.94 51.20 5.39
CA LEU A 353 33.97 51.53 6.40
C LEU A 353 34.83 50.29 6.77
N THR A 354 36.14 50.56 6.76
CA THR A 354 37.35 49.91 7.32
C THR A 354 37.20 49.14 8.64
N LYS A 355 38.11 48.28 9.14
CA LYS A 355 39.48 47.77 8.85
C LYS A 355 39.79 46.69 9.92
N GLY A 356 40.78 45.84 9.63
CA GLY A 356 41.59 45.10 10.61
C GLY A 356 41.31 43.59 10.61
N GLY A 357 42.27 42.67 10.54
CA GLY A 357 43.73 42.70 10.51
C GLY A 357 44.24 41.24 10.50
N ALA A 358 45.56 41.08 10.44
CA ALA A 358 46.36 39.83 10.53
C ALA A 358 46.24 38.88 9.30
N GLU A 359 47.24 38.71 8.45
CA GLU A 359 48.65 38.27 8.61
C GLU A 359 48.81 36.76 8.33
N LYS A 360 49.68 36.54 7.32
CA LYS A 360 50.36 35.35 6.78
C LYS A 360 50.12 33.99 7.45
N ASP A 361 49.86 32.99 6.61
CA ASP A 361 50.86 31.92 6.41
C ASP A 361 50.67 31.17 5.09
N LYS A 362 51.75 31.14 4.29
CA LYS A 362 51.92 30.30 3.11
C LYS A 362 52.65 29.03 3.55
N LYS A 363 52.01 27.87 3.42
CA LYS A 363 52.71 26.59 3.29
C LYS A 363 52.19 25.83 2.07
N SER A 364 53.15 25.58 1.19
CA SER A 364 53.14 24.72 0.02
C SER A 364 52.78 23.27 0.37
N ALA A 365 51.87 22.67 -0.39
CA ALA A 365 51.74 21.22 -0.49
C ALA A 365 51.77 20.82 -1.98
N GLU A 366 52.74 19.98 -2.34
CA GLU A 366 52.89 19.34 -3.64
C GLU A 366 51.70 18.40 -3.94
N PRO A 367 51.30 18.22 -5.21
CA PRO A 367 50.29 17.25 -5.59
C PRO A 367 50.90 15.84 -5.75
N LEU A 368 50.32 14.87 -5.04
CA LEU A 368 50.56 13.43 -5.21
C LEU A 368 50.18 12.95 -6.63
N PRO A 369 50.86 11.92 -7.16
CA PRO A 369 50.61 11.39 -8.50
C PRO A 369 49.29 10.63 -8.58
N LYS A 370 48.50 10.92 -9.62
CA LYS A 370 47.29 10.18 -9.97
C LYS A 370 47.64 8.76 -10.43
N LYS A 371 47.25 7.75 -9.64
CA LYS A 371 47.20 6.36 -10.08
C LYS A 371 46.13 6.21 -11.16
N VAL A 372 46.53 5.73 -12.34
CA VAL A 372 45.65 5.32 -13.43
C VAL A 372 45.09 3.94 -13.08
N ALA A 373 43.77 3.85 -12.89
CA ALA A 373 43.05 2.58 -12.79
C ALA A 373 42.67 2.09 -14.21
N PRO A 374 42.75 0.79 -14.50
CA PRO A 374 42.34 0.24 -15.79
C PRO A 374 40.81 0.29 -15.94
N LYS A 375 40.36 0.64 -17.17
CA LYS A 375 38.96 0.60 -17.58
C LYS A 375 38.44 -0.85 -17.55
N PRO A 376 37.21 -1.10 -17.06
CA PRO A 376 36.54 -2.37 -17.29
C PRO A 376 36.07 -2.48 -18.74
N GLU A 377 36.35 -3.63 -19.36
CA GLU A 377 35.81 -4.10 -20.63
C GLU A 377 34.28 -4.10 -20.57
N SER A 378 33.64 -3.38 -21.50
CA SER A 378 32.19 -3.42 -21.68
C SER A 378 31.86 -4.49 -22.73
N ASP A 379 31.23 -5.57 -22.31
CA ASP A 379 30.53 -6.50 -23.19
C ASP A 379 29.34 -5.79 -23.85
N GLU A 380 29.49 -5.41 -25.11
CA GLU A 380 28.38 -4.98 -25.97
C GLU A 380 27.56 -6.20 -26.43
N PRO A 381 26.20 -6.13 -26.41
CA PRO A 381 25.38 -7.18 -26.95
C PRO A 381 25.42 -7.20 -28.49
N LYS A 382 25.56 -8.41 -29.04
CA LYS A 382 25.67 -8.71 -30.47
C LYS A 382 24.52 -8.12 -31.29
N LYS A 383 24.87 -7.27 -32.25
CA LYS A 383 23.99 -6.74 -33.31
C LYS A 383 23.34 -7.87 -34.11
N ARG A 384 22.00 -7.85 -34.19
CA ARG A 384 21.21 -8.60 -35.18
C ARG A 384 21.51 -8.09 -36.59
N GLU A 385 21.47 -9.02 -37.53
CA GLU A 385 21.80 -8.91 -38.95
C GLU A 385 21.10 -7.77 -39.70
N LYS A 386 21.84 -7.19 -40.66
CA LYS A 386 21.45 -6.06 -41.49
C LYS A 386 20.47 -6.47 -42.60
N LEU A 387 19.24 -5.95 -42.54
CA LEU A 387 18.43 -5.68 -43.73
C LEU A 387 18.96 -4.39 -44.40
N LYS A 388 19.41 -4.48 -45.65
CA LYS A 388 19.77 -3.31 -46.47
C LYS A 388 18.49 -2.59 -46.90
N VAL A 389 18.28 -1.39 -46.37
CA VAL A 389 17.29 -0.40 -46.82
C VAL A 389 18.03 0.93 -47.01
N GLY A 390 17.71 1.65 -48.08
CA GLY A 390 18.52 2.71 -48.73
C GLY A 390 18.91 3.93 -47.91
N ASP A 391 19.73 4.77 -48.57
CA ASP A 391 20.63 5.82 -48.08
C ASP A 391 20.03 6.99 -47.26
N GLU A 392 18.73 7.00 -46.92
CA GLU A 392 18.10 8.10 -46.14
C GLU A 392 18.31 7.98 -44.61
N LYS A 393 18.79 6.85 -44.10
CA LYS A 393 19.00 6.65 -42.64
C LYS A 393 20.35 7.13 -42.12
N ASP A 394 21.31 7.48 -42.99
CA ASP A 394 22.65 7.92 -42.57
C ASP A 394 22.67 9.36 -41.99
N ASP A 395 21.61 10.14 -42.21
CA ASP A 395 21.44 11.51 -41.72
C ASP A 395 20.51 11.62 -40.49
N MET A 396 20.15 10.50 -39.85
CA MET A 396 19.33 10.50 -38.64
C MET A 396 20.13 10.00 -37.44
N ILE A 397 20.00 10.68 -36.30
CA ILE A 397 20.53 10.23 -35.01
C ILE A 397 19.39 9.89 -34.06
N VAL A 398 19.59 8.89 -33.21
CA VAL A 398 18.65 8.58 -32.14
C VAL A 398 18.92 9.53 -30.98
N LYS A 399 17.92 10.34 -30.60
CA LYS A 399 17.99 11.28 -29.47
C LYS A 399 16.93 10.95 -28.44
N GLU A 400 17.34 10.99 -27.17
CA GLU A 400 16.42 10.91 -26.03
C GLU A 400 15.59 12.21 -25.93
N VAL A 401 14.26 12.07 -25.93
CA VAL A 401 13.27 13.16 -25.81
C VAL A 401 12.33 12.83 -24.65
N TRP A 402 12.87 12.95 -23.43
CA TRP A 402 12.12 12.69 -22.20
C TRP A 402 11.09 13.79 -21.93
N PRO A 403 9.79 13.48 -21.75
CA PRO A 403 8.77 14.50 -21.47
C PRO A 403 9.00 15.23 -20.14
N ASP A 404 8.87 16.56 -20.12
CA ASP A 404 9.11 17.38 -18.91
C ASP A 404 8.14 17.06 -17.77
N ASN A 405 6.96 16.54 -18.10
CA ASN A 405 5.92 16.14 -17.17
C ASN A 405 6.05 14.68 -16.70
N VAL A 406 7.10 13.95 -17.08
CA VAL A 406 7.39 12.59 -16.60
C VAL A 406 8.65 12.64 -15.75
N ALA A 407 8.56 12.13 -14.52
CA ALA A 407 9.71 12.06 -13.61
C ALA A 407 10.81 11.15 -14.18
N LYS A 408 12.06 11.59 -14.09
CA LYS A 408 13.23 10.74 -14.38
C LYS A 408 13.44 9.73 -13.25
N LEU A 409 14.24 8.69 -13.51
CA LEU A 409 14.47 7.59 -12.54
C LEU A 409 14.82 8.09 -11.14
N LYS A 410 15.80 8.99 -11.01
CA LYS A 410 16.19 9.57 -9.71
C LYS A 410 15.07 10.34 -9.01
N GLU A 411 14.19 10.99 -9.78
CA GLU A 411 13.03 11.71 -9.24
C GLU A 411 11.95 10.72 -8.77
N SER A 412 11.70 9.65 -9.54
CA SER A 412 10.84 8.53 -9.13
C SER A 412 11.36 7.87 -7.86
N GLU A 413 12.64 7.52 -7.79
CA GLU A 413 13.28 6.94 -6.60
C GLU A 413 13.08 7.84 -5.38
N ALA A 414 13.36 9.15 -5.51
CA ALA A 414 13.17 10.10 -4.42
C ALA A 414 11.69 10.22 -3.99
N TYR A 415 10.74 10.10 -4.91
CA TYR A 415 9.32 10.12 -4.62
C TYR A 415 8.87 8.86 -3.85
N TYR A 416 9.27 7.67 -4.32
CA TYR A 416 8.87 6.39 -3.71
C TYR A 416 9.65 6.07 -2.43
N GLN A 417 10.87 6.58 -2.26
CA GLN A 417 11.63 6.46 -1.01
C GLN A 417 10.85 7.01 0.21
N GLU A 418 9.90 7.92 -0.03
CA GLU A 418 9.07 8.53 1.00
C GLU A 418 7.68 7.88 1.13
N ARG A 419 7.32 6.92 0.27
CA ARG A 419 5.94 6.43 0.13
C ARG A 419 5.80 4.91 0.02
N ASP A 420 6.86 4.21 -0.34
CA ASP A 420 6.87 2.76 -0.46
C ASP A 420 7.37 2.11 0.83
N GLY A 421 6.46 1.49 1.57
CA GLY A 421 6.75 0.76 2.79
C GLY A 421 7.57 -0.51 2.55
N ALA A 422 7.52 -1.11 1.36
CA ALA A 422 8.28 -2.33 1.04
C ALA A 422 9.79 -2.13 1.22
N LEU A 423 10.30 -0.93 0.92
CA LEU A 423 11.70 -0.54 1.09
C LEU A 423 12.17 -0.53 2.56
N TYR A 424 11.24 -0.59 3.50
CA TYR A 424 11.50 -0.41 4.93
C TYR A 424 11.16 -1.64 5.79
N ILE A 425 10.54 -2.68 5.25
CA ILE A 425 10.10 -3.85 6.04
C ILE A 425 11.29 -4.58 6.70
N ASP A 426 12.39 -4.80 5.97
CA ASP A 426 13.59 -5.42 6.54
C ASP A 426 14.16 -4.59 7.70
N LYS A 427 14.28 -3.28 7.49
CA LYS A 427 14.72 -2.33 8.52
C LYS A 427 13.75 -2.29 9.70
N LEU A 428 12.44 -2.40 9.47
CA LEU A 428 11.44 -2.47 10.54
C LEU A 428 11.69 -3.72 11.40
N GLY A 429 11.96 -4.87 10.80
CA GLY A 429 12.30 -6.09 11.52
C GLY A 429 13.58 -6.00 12.34
N GLU A 430 14.58 -5.23 11.87
CA GLU A 430 15.79 -4.95 12.65
C GLU A 430 15.53 -4.07 13.87
N LEU A 431 14.70 -3.05 13.70
CA LEU A 431 14.41 -2.06 14.74
C LEU A 431 13.35 -2.56 15.74
N TYR A 432 12.45 -3.42 15.29
CA TYR A 432 11.29 -3.90 16.06
C TYR A 432 11.10 -5.42 15.93
N PRO A 433 12.07 -6.25 16.37
CA PRO A 433 11.98 -7.70 16.21
C PRO A 433 10.79 -8.34 16.96
N ASP A 434 10.30 -7.68 18.02
CA ASP A 434 9.18 -8.14 18.86
C ASP A 434 7.84 -7.48 18.51
N LEU A 435 7.76 -6.72 17.40
CA LEU A 435 6.49 -6.17 16.91
C LEU A 435 5.58 -7.31 16.44
N LEU A 436 4.32 -7.31 16.86
CA LEU A 436 3.34 -8.24 16.31
C LEU A 436 2.76 -7.65 15.02
N VAL A 437 2.82 -8.40 13.91
CA VAL A 437 2.28 -7.95 12.63
C VAL A 437 1.18 -8.88 12.13
N THR A 438 0.01 -8.32 11.86
CA THR A 438 -1.06 -9.02 11.13
C THR A 438 -1.30 -8.36 9.79
N ILE A 439 -1.26 -9.13 8.71
CA ILE A 439 -1.71 -8.71 7.39
C ILE A 439 -3.13 -9.23 7.23
N PHE A 440 -4.12 -8.35 7.07
CA PHE A 440 -5.48 -8.78 6.74
C PHE A 440 -5.68 -8.82 5.22
N GLY A 441 -6.33 -9.87 4.75
CA GLY A 441 -6.76 -10.02 3.37
C GLY A 441 -7.92 -11.01 3.20
N SER A 442 -8.82 -10.69 2.29
CA SER A 442 -10.01 -11.48 1.99
C SER A 442 -10.01 -12.03 0.56
N ARG A 443 -10.86 -13.02 0.30
CA ARG A 443 -10.91 -13.71 -1.01
C ARG A 443 -11.43 -12.86 -2.15
N ILE A 444 -12.26 -11.85 -1.83
CA ILE A 444 -12.77 -10.91 -2.80
C ILE A 444 -12.11 -9.61 -2.46
N ASP A 445 -11.21 -9.16 -3.31
CA ASP A 445 -10.46 -7.95 -3.03
C ASP A 445 -11.32 -6.70 -3.17
N HIS A 446 -11.18 -5.75 -2.25
CA HIS A 446 -11.87 -4.47 -2.40
C HIS A 446 -11.24 -3.58 -3.48
N TYR A 447 -9.98 -3.81 -3.86
CA TYR A 447 -9.24 -2.93 -4.76
C TYR A 447 -8.60 -3.63 -5.96
N GLU A 448 -7.79 -4.67 -5.79
CA GLU A 448 -7.04 -5.32 -6.88
C GLU A 448 -7.73 -6.58 -7.42
N GLN A 449 -7.75 -6.78 -8.74
CA GLN A 449 -8.48 -7.90 -9.34
C GLN A 449 -7.63 -9.14 -9.65
N GLN A 450 -6.32 -9.07 -9.40
CA GLN A 450 -5.41 -10.18 -9.71
C GLN A 450 -5.71 -11.40 -8.85
N VAL A 451 -5.86 -12.56 -9.49
CA VAL A 451 -6.35 -13.79 -8.85
C VAL A 451 -5.41 -14.35 -7.78
N ASP A 452 -4.14 -13.97 -7.81
CA ASP A 452 -3.10 -14.36 -6.86
C ASP A 452 -2.89 -13.34 -5.73
N HIS A 453 -3.75 -12.33 -5.62
CA HIS A 453 -3.73 -11.29 -4.57
C HIS A 453 -2.32 -10.73 -4.31
N PRO A 454 -1.67 -10.14 -5.33
CA PRO A 454 -0.24 -9.85 -5.30
C PRO A 454 0.15 -8.87 -4.19
N HIS A 455 -0.70 -7.91 -3.82
CA HIS A 455 -0.42 -7.01 -2.69
C HIS A 455 -0.43 -7.71 -1.33
N ILE A 456 -1.35 -8.64 -1.08
CA ILE A 456 -1.34 -9.46 0.14
C ILE A 456 -0.12 -10.38 0.12
N ALA A 457 0.12 -11.08 -0.99
CA ALA A 457 1.22 -12.02 -1.15
C ALA A 457 2.59 -11.36 -0.95
N LEU A 458 2.82 -10.22 -1.61
CA LEU A 458 4.06 -9.46 -1.49
C LEU A 458 4.26 -8.94 -0.07
N THR A 459 3.25 -8.25 0.49
CA THR A 459 3.35 -7.66 1.83
C THR A 459 3.67 -8.73 2.87
N TYR A 460 2.92 -9.83 2.86
CA TYR A 460 3.11 -10.92 3.81
C TYR A 460 4.49 -11.57 3.68
N ASN A 461 4.92 -11.88 2.46
CA ASN A 461 6.20 -12.55 2.23
C ASN A 461 7.42 -11.65 2.54
N LEU A 462 7.31 -10.33 2.35
CA LEU A 462 8.33 -9.39 2.83
C LEU A 462 8.46 -9.44 4.37
N PHE A 463 7.34 -9.46 5.09
CA PHE A 463 7.37 -9.62 6.55
C PHE A 463 7.88 -10.99 6.99
N LEU A 464 7.53 -12.06 6.26
CA LEU A 464 8.00 -13.42 6.52
C LEU A 464 9.54 -13.52 6.40
N GLY A 465 10.11 -12.84 5.41
CA GLY A 465 11.57 -12.74 5.19
C GLY A 465 12.30 -11.80 6.15
N SER A 466 11.58 -10.94 6.88
CA SER A 466 12.15 -9.98 7.82
C SER A 466 12.54 -10.63 9.16
N LYS A 467 13.21 -9.85 10.03
CA LYS A 467 13.57 -10.26 11.40
C LYS A 467 12.41 -10.20 12.41
N ILE A 468 11.20 -9.85 11.98
CA ILE A 468 10.03 -9.87 12.87
C ILE A 468 9.70 -11.29 13.29
N LYS A 469 9.53 -11.51 14.60
CA LYS A 469 9.31 -12.85 15.17
C LYS A 469 7.87 -13.33 15.00
N TRP A 470 6.89 -12.43 15.04
CA TRP A 470 5.48 -12.77 14.97
C TRP A 470 4.80 -12.07 13.79
N VAL A 471 4.44 -12.86 12.78
CA VAL A 471 3.73 -12.41 11.58
C VAL A 471 2.60 -13.38 11.28
N ARG A 472 1.40 -12.87 11.08
CA ARG A 472 0.21 -13.68 10.77
C ARG A 472 -0.58 -13.08 9.60
N LEU A 473 -1.13 -13.94 8.75
CA LEU A 473 -2.11 -13.57 7.74
C LEU A 473 -3.49 -13.82 8.37
N ASN A 474 -4.32 -12.79 8.46
CA ASN A 474 -5.64 -12.81 9.11
C ASN A 474 -5.60 -13.12 10.62
N PRO A 475 -6.63 -12.68 11.38
CA PRO A 475 -6.70 -12.98 12.81
C PRO A 475 -6.96 -14.47 13.07
N ALA A 476 -6.88 -14.91 14.32
CA ALA A 476 -7.35 -16.23 14.71
C ALA A 476 -8.86 -16.32 14.50
N ARG A 477 -9.34 -17.39 13.87
CA ARG A 477 -10.77 -17.66 13.68
C ARG A 477 -11.61 -17.55 14.95
N VAL A 478 -11.05 -17.86 16.13
CA VAL A 478 -11.74 -17.74 17.42
C VAL A 478 -12.04 -16.29 17.76
N TYR A 479 -11.16 -15.35 17.39
CA TYR A 479 -11.44 -13.92 17.53
C TYR A 479 -12.50 -13.45 16.53
N VAL A 480 -12.48 -13.96 15.30
CA VAL A 480 -13.51 -13.62 14.30
C VAL A 480 -14.87 -14.14 14.74
N GLY A 481 -14.98 -15.43 15.05
CA GLY A 481 -16.21 -16.07 15.53
C GLY A 481 -16.77 -15.40 16.78
N PHE A 482 -15.90 -15.10 17.76
CA PHE A 482 -16.29 -14.36 18.96
C PHE A 482 -16.79 -12.94 18.64
N THR A 483 -16.04 -12.21 17.81
CA THR A 483 -16.38 -10.85 17.42
C THR A 483 -17.66 -10.78 16.59
N ALA A 484 -18.00 -11.86 15.88
CA ALA A 484 -19.16 -11.97 15.02
C ALA A 484 -20.37 -12.63 15.67
N ASP A 485 -20.24 -13.22 16.87
CA ASP A 485 -21.24 -14.11 17.47
C ASP A 485 -21.66 -15.20 16.47
N MET A 486 -20.64 -15.87 15.89
CA MET A 486 -20.72 -16.92 14.87
C MET A 486 -19.77 -18.09 15.19
N ASN A 487 -20.02 -19.26 14.58
CA ASN A 487 -19.13 -20.42 14.70
C ASN A 487 -17.73 -20.09 14.13
N PRO A 488 -16.64 -20.23 14.92
CA PRO A 488 -15.29 -19.97 14.45
C PRO A 488 -14.87 -20.88 13.29
N GLU A 489 -15.47 -22.07 13.12
CA GLU A 489 -15.17 -22.97 11.99
C GLU A 489 -15.52 -22.37 10.61
N ASN A 490 -16.31 -21.28 10.57
CA ASN A 490 -16.63 -20.58 9.33
C ASN A 490 -15.44 -19.73 8.78
N PHE A 491 -14.39 -19.53 9.58
CA PHE A 491 -13.30 -18.59 9.27
C PHE A 491 -11.95 -19.30 9.18
N VAL A 492 -10.99 -18.67 8.48
CA VAL A 492 -9.67 -19.28 8.28
C VAL A 492 -8.84 -19.27 9.56
N ASN A 493 -8.04 -20.32 9.80
CA ASN A 493 -7.15 -20.41 10.96
C ASN A 493 -5.70 -20.56 10.56
N ASN A 494 -5.16 -19.49 10.01
CA ASN A 494 -3.78 -19.50 9.50
C ASN A 494 -2.77 -19.64 10.63
N LYS A 495 -1.72 -20.43 10.41
CA LYS A 495 -0.59 -20.50 11.34
C LYS A 495 0.24 -19.22 11.30
N ILE A 496 0.94 -18.92 12.40
CA ILE A 496 1.98 -17.89 12.40
C ILE A 496 3.05 -18.29 11.37
N LYS A 497 3.51 -17.33 10.57
CA LYS A 497 4.51 -17.55 9.51
C LYS A 497 4.16 -18.71 8.55
N ALA A 498 2.87 -18.89 8.25
CA ALA A 498 2.45 -19.87 7.25
C ALA A 498 3.07 -19.55 5.88
N PRO A 499 3.57 -20.55 5.13
CA PRO A 499 4.12 -20.30 3.80
C PRO A 499 2.99 -19.94 2.81
N ILE A 500 3.07 -18.74 2.23
CA ILE A 500 2.09 -18.24 1.26
C ILE A 500 2.71 -18.23 -0.13
N GLU A 501 2.09 -18.99 -1.02
CA GLU A 501 2.41 -19.09 -2.44
C GLU A 501 1.22 -18.62 -3.28
N ALA A 502 1.48 -18.24 -4.52
CA ALA A 502 0.43 -17.84 -5.46
C ALA A 502 -0.64 -18.93 -5.67
N SER A 503 -0.24 -20.19 -5.57
CA SER A 503 -1.10 -21.36 -5.76
C SER A 503 -2.05 -21.61 -4.57
N ASN A 504 -1.69 -21.15 -3.37
CA ASN A 504 -2.39 -21.49 -2.14
C ASN A 504 -3.05 -20.30 -1.43
N ILE A 505 -2.68 -19.06 -1.78
CA ILE A 505 -3.07 -17.85 -1.02
C ILE A 505 -4.57 -17.77 -0.75
N LYS A 506 -5.43 -18.08 -1.73
CA LYS A 506 -6.89 -18.03 -1.57
C LYS A 506 -7.41 -18.87 -0.39
N ALA A 507 -6.75 -19.98 -0.06
CA ALA A 507 -7.14 -20.84 1.07
C ALA A 507 -6.83 -20.18 2.43
N TYR A 508 -5.94 -19.19 2.45
CA TYR A 508 -5.56 -18.44 3.63
C TYR A 508 -6.32 -17.11 3.78
N LEU A 509 -7.12 -16.71 2.79
CA LEU A 509 -7.87 -15.45 2.85
C LEU A 509 -9.24 -15.67 3.49
N GLU A 510 -9.67 -14.69 4.29
CA GLU A 510 -10.99 -14.71 4.93
C GLU A 510 -12.09 -14.67 3.86
N PRO A 511 -13.21 -15.37 4.10
CA PRO A 511 -14.35 -15.27 3.20
C PRO A 511 -15.03 -13.90 3.32
N GLU A 512 -15.36 -13.28 2.20
CA GLU A 512 -16.18 -12.07 2.20
C GLU A 512 -17.67 -12.37 2.30
N GLY A 513 -18.46 -11.36 2.70
CA GLY A 513 -19.92 -11.40 2.67
C GLY A 513 -20.60 -11.98 3.92
N TYR A 514 -19.85 -12.57 4.85
CA TYR A 514 -20.41 -13.05 6.13
C TYR A 514 -20.51 -11.95 7.19
N ILE A 515 -19.48 -11.10 7.27
CA ILE A 515 -19.37 -10.01 8.25
C ILE A 515 -18.73 -8.79 7.60
N THR A 516 -18.80 -7.64 8.27
CA THR A 516 -18.21 -6.40 7.76
C THR A 516 -16.70 -6.34 8.01
N ASP A 517 -15.99 -5.56 7.19
CA ASP A 517 -14.55 -5.29 7.36
C ASP A 517 -14.21 -4.75 8.75
N ALA A 518 -15.09 -3.92 9.30
CA ALA A 518 -14.94 -3.38 10.65
C ALA A 518 -14.93 -4.52 11.70
N MET A 519 -15.73 -5.56 11.52
CA MET A 519 -15.74 -6.72 12.42
C MET A 519 -14.46 -7.55 12.29
N TYR A 520 -13.97 -7.77 11.07
CA TYR A 520 -12.66 -8.42 10.86
C TYR A 520 -11.54 -7.63 11.52
N MET A 521 -11.49 -6.31 11.32
CA MET A 521 -10.45 -5.47 11.91
C MET A 521 -10.58 -5.36 13.43
N ARG A 522 -11.79 -5.39 13.98
CA ARG A 522 -12.01 -5.48 15.43
C ARG A 522 -11.45 -6.79 16.00
N ALA A 523 -11.58 -7.90 15.28
CA ALA A 523 -10.97 -9.19 15.65
C ALA A 523 -9.43 -9.11 15.60
N VAL A 524 -8.86 -8.53 14.54
CA VAL A 524 -7.40 -8.28 14.42
C VAL A 524 -6.86 -7.44 15.58
N ILE A 525 -7.51 -6.32 15.86
CA ILE A 525 -7.12 -5.39 16.93
C ILE A 525 -7.19 -6.10 18.30
N SER A 526 -8.25 -6.87 18.53
CA SER A 526 -8.45 -7.62 19.78
C SER A 526 -7.38 -8.70 19.99
N GLU A 527 -7.08 -9.51 18.97
CA GLU A 527 -6.04 -10.55 19.07
C GLU A 527 -4.67 -9.92 19.37
N LEU A 528 -4.27 -8.90 18.60
CA LEU A 528 -2.95 -8.27 18.76
C LEU A 528 -2.77 -7.63 20.14
N ALA A 529 -3.81 -6.98 20.66
CA ALA A 529 -3.77 -6.38 21.98
C ALA A 529 -3.71 -7.44 23.09
N ASP A 530 -4.50 -8.51 22.97
CA ASP A 530 -4.53 -9.56 23.98
C ASP A 530 -3.23 -10.34 24.04
N ARG A 531 -2.66 -10.71 22.88
CA ARG A 531 -1.33 -11.32 22.82
C ARG A 531 -0.26 -10.42 23.41
N THR A 532 -0.38 -9.11 23.19
CA THR A 532 0.52 -8.13 23.80
C THR A 532 0.40 -8.10 25.32
N LYS A 533 -0.81 -8.20 25.87
CA LYS A 533 -1.08 -8.24 27.32
C LYS A 533 -0.61 -9.54 27.94
N HIS A 534 -1.10 -10.67 27.42
CA HIS A 534 -0.94 -12.00 28.00
C HIS A 534 0.40 -12.66 27.66
N LYS A 535 1.16 -12.11 26.69
CA LYS A 535 2.40 -12.69 26.16
C LYS A 535 2.23 -14.11 25.63
N ASP A 536 1.02 -14.44 25.19
CA ASP A 536 0.72 -15.71 24.56
C ASP A 536 0.81 -15.59 23.04
N PHE A 537 1.83 -16.24 22.48
CA PHE A 537 2.11 -16.27 21.05
C PHE A 537 1.81 -17.64 20.43
N SER A 538 1.05 -18.50 21.14
CA SER A 538 0.67 -19.83 20.66
C SER A 538 -0.30 -19.77 19.46
N CYS A 539 -0.25 -20.82 18.64
CA CYS A 539 -1.12 -21.00 17.48
C CYS A 539 -1.27 -22.50 17.18
N PRO A 540 -2.49 -23.03 17.00
CA PRO A 540 -3.78 -22.33 17.10
C PRO A 540 -4.11 -21.92 18.55
N LEU A 541 -5.10 -21.03 18.70
CA LEU A 541 -5.72 -20.72 19.99
C LEU A 541 -7.02 -21.52 20.11
N ASP A 542 -7.31 -22.04 21.31
CA ASP A 542 -8.55 -22.77 21.60
C ASP A 542 -9.74 -21.83 21.89
N GLY A 543 -9.45 -20.56 22.24
CA GLY A 543 -10.44 -19.52 22.49
C GLY A 543 -9.82 -18.13 22.44
N VAL A 544 -10.63 -17.10 22.64
CA VAL A 544 -10.13 -15.74 22.83
C VAL A 544 -9.39 -15.65 24.17
N LEU A 545 -8.28 -14.91 24.21
CA LEU A 545 -7.50 -14.73 25.45
C LEU A 545 -8.19 -13.76 26.42
N GLU A 546 -9.08 -12.91 25.92
CA GLU A 546 -9.90 -12.00 26.73
C GLU A 546 -11.36 -12.03 26.23
N ASN A 547 -12.26 -12.51 27.09
CA ASN A 547 -13.69 -12.52 26.82
C ASN A 547 -14.29 -11.15 27.14
N TYR A 548 -14.22 -10.24 26.18
CA TYR A 548 -14.81 -8.91 26.30
C TYR A 548 -16.14 -8.83 25.56
N LEU A 549 -17.21 -8.52 26.27
CA LEU A 549 -18.50 -8.15 25.71
C LEU A 549 -18.83 -6.73 26.16
N ASN A 550 -19.31 -5.91 25.22
CA ASN A 550 -19.87 -4.60 25.58
C ASN A 550 -21.27 -4.77 26.18
N GLU A 551 -21.78 -3.73 26.82
CA GLU A 551 -23.09 -3.72 27.49
C GLU A 551 -24.23 -4.25 26.59
N ALA A 552 -24.28 -3.82 25.32
CA ALA A 552 -25.33 -4.23 24.40
C ALA A 552 -25.26 -5.72 24.01
N LEU A 553 -24.05 -6.31 23.97
CA LEU A 553 -23.87 -7.74 23.75
C LEU A 553 -24.17 -8.57 25.00
N ILE A 554 -23.89 -8.04 26.19
CA ILE A 554 -24.25 -8.67 27.46
C ILE A 554 -25.78 -8.75 27.58
N GLU A 555 -26.48 -7.64 27.34
CA GLU A 555 -27.95 -7.58 27.35
C GLU A 555 -28.55 -8.61 26.38
N ARG A 556 -28.05 -8.65 25.15
CA ARG A 556 -28.47 -9.65 24.15
C ARG A 556 -28.22 -11.09 24.59
N GLN A 557 -27.12 -11.37 25.29
CA GLN A 557 -26.83 -12.71 25.77
C GLN A 557 -27.82 -13.12 26.87
N LEU A 558 -28.07 -12.23 27.84
CA LEU A 558 -29.05 -12.45 28.90
C LEU A 558 -30.46 -12.66 28.34
N GLU A 559 -30.85 -11.92 27.31
CA GLU A 559 -32.14 -12.11 26.62
C GLU A 559 -32.26 -13.52 26.01
N ARG A 560 -31.20 -14.02 25.35
CA ARG A 560 -31.18 -15.38 24.76
C ARG A 560 -31.25 -16.48 25.81
N GLU A 561 -30.50 -16.33 26.90
CA GLU A 561 -30.51 -17.27 28.03
C GLU A 561 -31.91 -17.33 28.64
N SER A 562 -32.56 -16.17 28.86
CA SER A 562 -33.92 -16.10 29.40
C SER A 562 -35.02 -16.66 28.48
N GLN A 563 -34.77 -16.71 27.17
CA GLN A 563 -35.68 -17.33 26.19
C GLN A 563 -35.53 -18.85 26.21
N THR A 564 -34.30 -19.35 26.29
CA THR A 564 -34.02 -20.79 26.34
C THR A 564 -34.60 -21.41 27.60
N GLU A 565 -34.45 -20.75 28.75
CA GLU A 565 -35.04 -21.18 30.03
C GLU A 565 -36.59 -21.19 30.04
N LYS A 566 -37.24 -20.48 29.11
CA LYS A 566 -38.71 -20.51 28.96
C LYS A 566 -39.19 -21.60 28.01
N GLU A 567 -38.30 -22.11 27.16
CA GLU A 567 -38.59 -23.17 26.19
C GLU A 567 -38.33 -24.57 26.75
N GLU A 568 -37.47 -24.68 27.77
CA GLU A 568 -37.29 -25.87 28.63
C GLU A 568 -38.36 -25.97 29.73
#